data_AF-A0A2P2BTA5-F1
#
_entry.id   AF-A0A2P2BTA5-F1
#
_cell.length_a   1.000
_cell.length_b   1.000
_cell.length_c   1.000
_cell.angle_alpha   90.00
_cell.angle_beta   90.00
_cell.angle_gamma   90.00
#
_symmetry.space_group_name_H-M   'P 1'
#
loop_
_entity.id
_entity.type
_entity.pdbx_description
1 polymer ?
#
loop_
_entity_poly.entity_id
_entity_poly.type
_entity_poly.pdbx_seq_one_letter_code
_entity_poly.pdbx_strand_id
1 'polypeptide(L)' 'MGLRILKSKRALFGLTQVKVANMMGMNTKTYNLKENGRVDFSLEEVVKISKVLNLNIKEVNEIFLNLDIEN' A
#
# COMPACT_ATOMS: atom_id res chain seq x y z
N MET A 1 9.54 0.60 -4.16
CA MET A 1 8.36 0.78 -3.29
C MET A 1 8.78 1.07 -1.84
N GLY A 2 8.20 2.10 -1.22
CA GLY A 2 8.39 2.48 0.18
C GLY A 2 7.71 1.54 1.18
N LEU A 3 8.18 0.29 1.28
CA LEU A 3 7.56 -0.79 2.07
C LEU A 3 7.39 -0.45 3.56
N ARG A 4 8.36 0.25 4.14
CA ARG A 4 8.32 0.63 5.57
C ARG A 4 7.20 1.63 5.83
N ILE A 5 6.99 2.58 4.93
CA ILE A 5 5.95 3.61 5.05
C ILE A 5 4.57 2.97 4.93
N LEU A 6 4.39 2.08 3.95
CA LEU A 6 3.14 1.32 3.78
C LEU A 6 2.76 0.55 5.05
N LYS A 7 3.72 -0.19 5.63
CA LYS A 7 3.53 -0.94 6.89
C LYS A 7 3.20 -0.02 8.06
N SER A 8 3.92 1.08 8.21
CA SER A 8 3.68 2.07 9.27
C SER A 8 2.29 2.69 9.15
N LYS A 9 1.84 3.01 7.94
CA LYS A 9 0.48 3.53 7.70
C LYS A 9 -0.58 2.50 8.06
N ARG A 10 -0.44 1.26 7.60
CA ARG A 10 -1.36 0.19 8.00
C ARG A 10 -1.44 0.05 9.52
N ALA A 11 -0.30 0.06 10.21
CA ALA A 11 -0.25 -0.05 11.67
C ALA A 11 -0.88 1.16 12.37
N LEU A 12 -0.68 2.38 11.87
CA LEU A 12 -1.28 3.61 12.37
C LEU A 12 -2.82 3.55 12.37
N PHE A 13 -3.42 2.90 11.36
CA PHE A 13 -4.87 2.66 11.30
C PHE A 13 -5.34 1.43 12.09
N GLY A 14 -4.46 0.75 12.85
CA GLY A 14 -4.82 -0.45 13.61
C GLY A 14 -5.24 -1.65 12.73
N LEU A 15 -4.81 -1.66 11.47
CA LEU A 15 -5.19 -2.69 10.50
C LEU A 15 -4.16 -3.82 10.48
N THR A 16 -4.64 -5.05 10.50
CA THR A 16 -3.79 -6.23 10.25
C THR A 16 -3.66 -6.46 8.74
N GLN A 17 -2.66 -7.24 8.32
CA GLN A 17 -2.56 -7.67 6.92
C GLN A 17 -3.83 -8.39 6.44
N VAL A 18 -4.46 -9.17 7.32
CA VAL A 18 -5.74 -9.86 7.03
C VAL A 18 -6.85 -8.84 6.76
N LYS A 19 -6.98 -7.82 7.60
CA LYS A 19 -8.02 -6.78 7.42
C LYS A 19 -7.83 -6.03 6.11
N VAL A 20 -6.60 -5.62 5.79
CA VAL A 20 -6.34 -4.91 4.51
C VAL A 20 -6.59 -5.84 3.33
N ALA A 21 -6.15 -7.10 3.37
CA ALA A 21 -6.42 -8.07 2.31
C ALA A 21 -7.93 -8.23 2.03
N ASN A 22 -8.74 -8.34 3.09
CA ASN A 22 -10.20 -8.42 2.99
C ASN A 22 -10.80 -7.16 2.36
N MET A 23 -10.38 -5.96 2.81
CA MET A 23 -10.82 -4.68 2.23
C MET A 23 -10.38 -4.53 0.75
N MET A 24 -9.22 -5.09 0.43
CA MET A 24 -8.67 -5.13 -0.92
C MET A 24 -9.31 -6.21 -1.79
N GLY A 25 -10.13 -7.09 -1.25
CA GLY A 25 -10.75 -8.20 -2.00
C GLY A 25 -9.74 -9.21 -2.52
N MET A 26 -8.64 -9.44 -1.79
CA MET A 26 -7.59 -10.38 -2.17
C MET A 26 -7.26 -11.32 -1.01
N ASN A 27 -6.58 -12.43 -1.32
CA ASN A 27 -6.14 -13.34 -0.27
C ASN A 27 -5.00 -12.70 0.58
N THR A 28 -4.91 -13.09 1.86
CA THR A 28 -3.91 -12.54 2.79
C THR A 28 -2.47 -12.80 2.34
N LYS A 29 -2.18 -13.94 1.71
CA LYS A 29 -0.84 -14.28 1.21
C LYS A 29 -0.40 -13.33 0.10
N THR A 30 -1.29 -12.99 -0.83
CA THR A 30 -1.08 -12.04 -1.92
C THR A 30 -0.80 -10.66 -1.34
N TYR A 31 -1.62 -10.20 -0.40
CA TYR A 31 -1.35 -8.91 0.27
C TYR A 31 0.00 -8.93 1.01
N ASN A 32 0.32 -10.01 1.72
CA ASN A 32 1.59 -10.16 2.42
C ASN A 32 2.79 -10.10 1.45
N LEU A 33 2.72 -10.80 0.32
CA LEU A 33 3.77 -10.76 -0.70
C LEU A 33 3.94 -9.33 -1.25
N LYS A 34 2.82 -8.63 -1.48
CA LYS A 34 2.84 -7.24 -1.94
C LYS A 34 3.39 -6.25 -0.92
N GLU A 35 2.92 -6.28 0.33
CA GLU A 35 3.42 -5.39 1.40
C GLU A 35 4.91 -5.65 1.73
N ASN A 36 5.42 -6.85 1.42
CA ASN A 36 6.84 -7.18 1.55
C ASN A 36 7.65 -6.99 0.25
N GLY A 37 7.05 -6.43 -0.81
CA GLY A 37 7.74 -6.13 -2.07
C GLY A 37 8.20 -7.36 -2.85
N ARG A 38 7.57 -8.52 -2.62
CA ARG A 38 7.81 -9.75 -3.40
C ARG A 38 7.01 -9.78 -4.69
N VAL A 39 5.90 -9.04 -4.72
CA VAL A 39 4.99 -8.88 -5.86
C VAL A 39 4.58 -7.42 -5.91
N ASP A 40 4.60 -6.79 -7.08
CA ASP A 40 4.19 -5.40 -7.20
C ASP A 40 2.67 -5.24 -7.10
N PHE A 41 2.22 -4.05 -6.68
CA PHE A 41 0.83 -3.65 -6.79
C PHE A 41 0.53 -3.22 -8.23
N SER A 42 -0.62 -3.63 -8.77
CA SER A 42 -1.14 -3.04 -10.00
C SER A 42 -1.63 -1.62 -9.73
N LEU A 43 -1.80 -0.81 -10.77
CA LEU A 43 -2.32 0.56 -10.63
C LEU A 43 -3.72 0.58 -9.97
N GLU A 44 -4.58 -0.37 -10.33
CA GLU A 44 -5.90 -0.50 -9.71
C GLU A 44 -5.81 -0.80 -8.21
N GLU A 45 -4.88 -1.69 -7.81
CA GLU A 45 -4.65 -2.00 -6.41
C GLU A 45 -4.03 -0.79 -5.68
N VAL A 46 -3.15 -0.01 -6.32
CA VAL A 46 -2.62 1.24 -5.76
C VAL A 46 -3.77 2.22 -5.47
N VAL A 47 -4.70 2.40 -6.40
CA VAL A 47 -5.88 3.26 -6.20
C VAL A 47 -6.72 2.76 -5.02
N LYS A 48 -6.96 1.45 -4.94
CA LYS A 48 -7.79 0.84 -3.89
C LYS A 48 -7.14 0.94 -2.51
N ILE A 49 -5.87 0.58 -2.39
CA ILE A 49 -5.15 0.64 -1.11
C ILE A 49 -4.97 2.08 -0.63
N SER A 50 -4.83 3.03 -1.55
CA SER A 50 -4.78 4.46 -1.23
C SER A 50 -6.08 4.93 -0.56
N LYS A 51 -7.23 4.44 -1.01
CA LYS A 51 -8.53 4.70 -0.35
C LYS A 51 -8.62 4.00 1.02
N VAL A 52 -8.19 2.73 1.10
CA VAL A 52 -8.24 1.95 2.36
C VAL A 52 -7.37 2.57 3.46
N LEU A 53 -6.19 3.09 3.11
CA LEU A 53 -5.23 3.67 4.04
C LEU A 53 -5.27 5.21 4.06
N ASN A 54 -6.27 5.81 3.41
CA ASN A 54 -6.44 7.27 3.28
C ASN A 54 -5.13 8.00 2.92
N LEU A 55 -4.42 7.50 1.91
CA LEU A 55 -3.13 8.04 1.50
C LEU A 55 -3.32 9.33 0.70
N ASN A 56 -2.47 10.32 0.96
CA ASN A 56 -2.36 11.51 0.12
C ASN A 56 -1.40 11.28 -1.06
N ILE A 57 -1.38 12.22 -2.02
CA ILE A 57 -0.58 12.11 -3.24
C ILE A 57 0.93 11.97 -2.94
N LYS A 58 1.45 12.66 -1.92
CA LYS A 58 2.86 12.56 -1.54
C LYS A 58 3.19 11.16 -1.04
N GLU A 59 2.32 10.60 -0.22
CA GLU A 59 2.48 9.22 0.29
C GLU A 59 2.34 8.19 -0.83
N VAL A 60 1.41 8.40 -1.78
CA VAL A 60 1.31 7.53 -2.96
C VAL A 60 2.60 7.56 -3.77
N ASN A 61 3.18 8.75 -3.98
CA ASN A 61 4.46 8.88 -4.67
C ASN A 61 5.58 8.15 -3.90
N GLU A 62 5.77 8.47 -2.63
CA GLU A 62 6.83 7.91 -1.78
C GLU A 62 6.72 6.38 -1.63
N ILE A 63 5.49 5.86 -1.58
CA ILE A 63 5.28 4.41 -1.48
C ILE A 63 5.43 3.76 -2.86
N PHE A 64 4.68 4.16 -3.88
CA PHE A 64 4.50 3.33 -5.08
C PHE A 64 5.30 3.79 -6.30
N LEU A 65 5.58 5.08 -6.45
CA LEU A 65 6.05 5.63 -7.72
C LEU A 65 7.52 6.09 -7.66
N ASN A 66 7.95 6.60 -6.51
CA ASN A 66 9.27 7.22 -6.27
C ASN A 66 9.69 8.15 -7.41
N LEU A 67 8.75 8.98 -7.89
CA LEU A 67 9.05 9.97 -8.91
C LEU A 67 9.68 11.17 -8.22
N ASP A 68 10.85 11.57 -8.71
CA ASP A 68 11.45 12.85 -8.38
C ASP A 68 10.68 13.93 -9.13
N ILE A 69 9.62 14.44 -8.50
CA ILE A 69 8.92 15.64 -8.98
C ILE A 69 9.74 16.82 -8.47
N GLU A 70 10.84 17.12 -9.16
CA GLU A 70 11.47 18.44 -9.05
C GLU A 70 10.42 19.50 -9.48
N ASN A 71 10.22 20.51 -8.63
CA ASN A 71 9.39 21.67 -8.98
C ASN A 71 10.21 22.65 -9.81
#